data_AF-A0A660U6Q7-F1
#
_entry.id   AF-A0A660U6Q7-F1
#
_cell.length_a   1.000
_cell.length_b   1.000
_cell.length_c   1.000
_cell.angle_alpha   90.00
_cell.angle_beta   90.00
_cell.angle_gamma   90.00
#
_symmetry.space_group_name_H-M   'P 1'
#
loop_
_entity.id
_entity.type
_entity.pdbx_description
1 polymer ?
#
loop_
_entity_poly.entity_id
_entity_poly.type
_entity_poly.pdbx_seq_one_letter_code
_entity_poly.pdbx_strand_id
1 'polypeptide(L)'
;MGKEVKKRLKEKDKKLGLKYYRKKDYKKALSYFEQALRKNKEDPQIYRFLGYCSLFIGDFDGARRYFKGGLLVDEDNIELMKGLAFVYLKDERIEDAIGLWGEVLQKNKRDRMVKNALRGLRESEEPLIFIENVKPQELMNMKPPLSTKIKPFITAGIITLAVFIIGVLIYFTPVYNKILRTFYPDYFELKNITLPREEAITSPGLGDALFTFSDQEIEKYFVRIKKDIYRGRYNSAIILMNKVMQSNAHPLVKERFGILYDFLEPPDPLSLDINPGLSEVLKQPVVYKGIYVLWKGRIANLKKSKEGVSFDLLVNYINEDTVEGIAHVDAVGTYYLQNKQMVEVYANFTGRVESGGRVILKALLIRDLGG
;
A
#
# COMPACT_ATOMS: atom_id res chain seq x y z
N MET A 1 -20.12 -44.20 25.04
CA MET A 1 -19.77 -44.80 23.74
C MET A 1 -20.71 -44.44 22.56
N GLY A 2 -21.95 -43.96 22.78
CA GLY A 2 -22.93 -43.78 21.69
C GLY A 2 -22.88 -42.48 20.86
N LYS A 3 -22.44 -41.34 21.41
CA LYS A 3 -22.49 -40.04 20.69
C LYS A 3 -21.39 -39.90 19.63
N GLU A 4 -20.17 -40.36 19.93
CA GLU A 4 -19.03 -40.24 19.02
C GLU A 4 -19.09 -41.25 17.85
N VAL A 5 -19.59 -42.47 18.10
CA VAL A 5 -19.86 -43.46 17.04
C VAL A 5 -20.98 -42.98 16.13
N LYS A 6 -22.07 -42.40 16.67
CA LYS A 6 -23.13 -41.78 15.87
C LYS A 6 -22.59 -40.59 15.06
N LYS A 7 -21.69 -39.76 15.60
CA LYS A 7 -21.04 -38.66 14.87
C LYS A 7 -20.13 -39.15 13.74
N ARG A 8 -19.31 -40.17 13.98
CA ARG A 8 -18.46 -40.79 12.95
C ARG A 8 -19.29 -41.45 11.84
N LEU A 9 -20.40 -42.09 12.19
CA LEU A 9 -21.35 -42.66 11.23
C LEU A 9 -22.10 -41.57 10.44
N LYS A 10 -22.50 -40.46 11.07
CA LYS A 10 -23.10 -39.28 10.40
C LYS A 10 -22.20 -38.73 9.29
N GLU A 11 -20.88 -38.69 9.52
CA GLU A 11 -19.93 -38.17 8.55
C GLU A 11 -19.51 -39.18 7.46
N LYS A 12 -19.62 -40.49 7.72
CA LYS A 12 -19.16 -41.54 6.80
C LYS A 12 -19.92 -41.50 5.47
N ASP A 13 -21.24 -41.46 5.53
CA ASP A 13 -22.09 -41.49 4.33
C ASP A 13 -21.96 -40.21 3.52
N LYS A 14 -21.88 -39.04 4.19
CA LYS A 14 -21.59 -37.76 3.53
C LYS A 14 -20.23 -37.78 2.80
N LYS A 15 -19.19 -38.36 3.41
CA LYS A 15 -17.87 -38.52 2.79
C LYS A 15 -17.91 -39.47 1.58
N LEU A 16 -18.66 -40.56 1.67
CA LEU A 16 -18.87 -41.48 0.54
C LEU A 16 -19.66 -40.82 -0.59
N GLY A 17 -20.74 -40.10 -0.27
CA GLY A 17 -21.50 -39.31 -1.24
C GLY A 17 -20.61 -38.31 -1.97
N LEU A 18 -19.79 -37.54 -1.24
CA LEU A 18 -18.82 -36.62 -1.85
C LEU A 18 -17.81 -37.35 -2.74
N LYS A 19 -17.30 -38.53 -2.32
CA LYS A 19 -16.36 -39.34 -3.11
C LYS A 19 -16.98 -39.77 -4.45
N TYR A 20 -18.20 -40.28 -4.44
CA TYR A 20 -18.90 -40.69 -5.67
C TYR A 20 -19.29 -39.48 -6.54
N TYR A 21 -19.67 -38.36 -5.92
CA TYR A 21 -19.90 -37.10 -6.62
C TYR A 21 -18.64 -36.62 -7.35
N ARG A 22 -17.44 -36.70 -6.73
CA ARG A 22 -16.17 -36.38 -7.40
C ARG A 22 -15.89 -37.30 -8.60
N LYS A 23 -16.35 -38.55 -8.54
CA LYS A 23 -16.27 -39.53 -9.63
C LYS A 23 -17.35 -39.35 -10.70
N LYS A 24 -18.25 -38.36 -10.56
CA LYS A 24 -19.42 -38.15 -11.41
C LYS A 24 -20.41 -39.33 -11.43
N ASP A 25 -20.32 -40.23 -10.45
CA ASP A 25 -21.30 -41.32 -10.26
C ASP A 25 -22.46 -40.76 -9.39
N TYR A 26 -23.30 -39.94 -10.02
CA TYR A 26 -24.34 -39.17 -9.34
C TYR A 26 -25.42 -40.06 -8.73
N LYS A 27 -25.74 -41.20 -9.35
CA LYS A 27 -26.73 -42.16 -8.83
C LYS A 27 -26.27 -42.76 -7.49
N LYS A 28 -25.01 -43.22 -7.41
CA LYS A 28 -24.47 -43.70 -6.12
C LYS A 28 -24.29 -42.57 -5.12
N ALA A 29 -23.85 -41.39 -5.56
CA ALA A 29 -23.73 -40.23 -4.70
C ALA A 29 -25.07 -39.88 -4.03
N LEU A 30 -26.16 -39.85 -4.81
CA LEU A 30 -27.53 -39.61 -4.35
C LEU A 30 -27.90 -40.60 -3.22
N SER A 31 -27.73 -41.90 -3.44
CA SER A 31 -28.04 -42.93 -2.43
C SER A 31 -27.27 -42.74 -1.11
N TYR A 32 -25.97 -42.41 -1.17
CA TYR A 32 -25.20 -42.14 0.04
C TYR A 32 -25.60 -40.83 0.72
N PHE A 33 -25.95 -39.80 -0.04
CA PHE A 33 -26.44 -38.55 0.55
C PHE A 33 -27.83 -38.71 1.16
N GLU A 34 -28.72 -39.56 0.62
CA GLU A 34 -30.02 -39.86 1.22
C GLU A 34 -29.86 -40.61 2.56
N GLN A 35 -28.91 -41.55 2.62
CA GLN A 35 -28.54 -42.19 3.89
C GLN A 35 -27.96 -41.19 4.89
N ALA A 36 -27.11 -40.26 4.43
CA ALA A 36 -26.57 -39.19 5.26
C ALA A 36 -27.69 -38.28 5.79
N LEU A 37 -28.68 -37.95 4.94
CA LEU A 37 -29.81 -37.11 5.30
C LEU A 37 -30.68 -37.74 6.39
N ARG A 38 -30.95 -39.05 6.30
CA ARG A 38 -31.68 -39.80 7.34
C ARG A 38 -31.00 -39.71 8.71
N LYS A 39 -29.66 -39.58 8.74
CA LYS A 39 -28.86 -39.49 9.96
C LYS A 39 -28.63 -38.06 10.45
N ASN A 40 -28.66 -37.09 9.54
CA ASN A 40 -28.44 -35.68 9.83
C ASN A 40 -29.31 -34.78 8.94
N LYS A 41 -30.50 -34.43 9.42
CA LYS A 41 -31.48 -33.61 8.69
C LYS A 41 -31.19 -32.10 8.75
N GLU A 42 -30.24 -31.67 9.57
CA GLU A 42 -29.91 -30.26 9.84
C GLU A 42 -28.67 -29.77 9.05
N ASP A 43 -28.15 -30.57 8.13
CA ASP A 43 -26.95 -30.21 7.37
C ASP A 43 -27.33 -29.74 5.95
N PRO A 44 -27.38 -28.41 5.68
CA PRO A 44 -27.80 -27.87 4.39
C PRO A 44 -26.89 -28.31 3.25
N GLN A 45 -25.63 -28.70 3.54
CA GLN A 45 -24.73 -29.23 2.54
C GLN A 45 -25.22 -30.56 1.97
N ILE A 46 -25.90 -31.40 2.76
CA ILE A 46 -26.44 -32.68 2.28
C ILE A 46 -27.54 -32.42 1.25
N TYR A 47 -28.49 -31.53 1.57
CA TYR A 47 -29.55 -31.11 0.64
C TYR A 47 -28.98 -30.51 -0.64
N ARG A 48 -27.94 -29.68 -0.52
CA ARG A 48 -27.27 -29.07 -1.68
C ARG A 48 -26.72 -30.13 -2.63
N PHE A 49 -25.99 -31.12 -2.12
CA PHE A 49 -25.45 -32.17 -2.97
C PHE A 49 -26.50 -33.16 -3.47
N LEU A 50 -27.59 -33.40 -2.72
CA LEU A 50 -28.74 -34.15 -3.22
C LEU A 50 -29.36 -33.45 -4.42
N GLY A 51 -29.63 -32.14 -4.30
CA GLY A 51 -30.15 -31.33 -5.39
C GLY A 51 -29.22 -31.33 -6.61
N TYR A 52 -27.90 -31.16 -6.39
CA TYR A 52 -26.92 -31.26 -7.49
C TYR A 52 -26.92 -32.64 -8.17
N CYS A 53 -26.98 -33.73 -7.39
CA CYS A 53 -27.05 -35.08 -7.97
C CYS A 53 -28.33 -35.26 -8.78
N SER A 54 -29.48 -34.83 -8.26
CA SER A 54 -30.76 -34.87 -8.97
C SER A 54 -30.71 -34.08 -10.29
N LEU A 55 -30.14 -32.86 -10.29
CA LEU A 55 -29.93 -32.08 -11.53
C LEU A 55 -29.10 -32.85 -12.57
N PHE A 56 -28.01 -33.50 -12.17
CA PHE A 56 -27.16 -34.26 -13.10
C PHE A 56 -27.80 -35.54 -13.62
N ILE A 57 -28.79 -36.09 -12.89
CA ILE A 57 -29.54 -37.28 -13.30
C ILE A 57 -30.75 -36.88 -14.18
N GLY A 58 -31.12 -35.59 -14.21
CA GLY A 58 -32.32 -35.09 -14.91
C GLY A 58 -33.59 -35.12 -14.06
N ASP A 59 -33.49 -35.36 -12.76
CA ASP A 59 -34.60 -35.36 -11.81
C ASP A 59 -34.83 -33.94 -11.27
N PHE A 60 -35.50 -33.10 -12.05
CA PHE A 60 -35.74 -31.69 -11.68
C PHE A 60 -36.67 -31.54 -10.48
N ASP A 61 -37.67 -32.41 -10.33
CA ASP A 61 -38.59 -32.39 -9.19
C ASP A 61 -37.91 -32.79 -7.88
N GLY A 62 -37.07 -33.82 -7.91
CA GLY A 62 -36.22 -34.17 -6.78
C GLY A 62 -35.27 -33.03 -6.43
N ALA A 63 -34.64 -32.40 -7.43
CA ALA A 63 -33.77 -31.25 -7.20
C ALA A 63 -34.50 -30.10 -6.50
N ARG A 64 -35.70 -29.74 -6.99
CA ARG A 64 -36.57 -28.73 -6.38
C ARG A 64 -36.87 -29.04 -4.93
N ARG A 65 -37.29 -30.28 -4.64
CA ARG A 65 -37.64 -30.74 -3.29
C ARG A 65 -36.43 -30.66 -2.36
N TYR A 66 -35.26 -31.08 -2.81
CA TYR A 66 -34.05 -31.04 -2.00
C TYR A 66 -33.57 -29.60 -1.76
N PHE A 67 -33.60 -28.72 -2.75
CA PHE A 67 -33.23 -27.32 -2.54
C PHE A 67 -34.20 -26.60 -1.59
N LYS A 68 -35.52 -26.76 -1.77
CA LYS A 68 -36.52 -26.23 -0.84
C LYS A 68 -36.33 -26.78 0.58
N GLY A 69 -36.14 -28.09 0.72
CA GLY A 69 -35.90 -28.72 2.01
C GLY A 69 -34.62 -28.21 2.69
N GLY A 70 -33.58 -27.94 1.92
CA GLY A 70 -32.35 -27.34 2.43
C GLY A 70 -32.56 -25.89 2.88
N LEU A 71 -33.35 -25.09 2.15
CA LEU A 71 -33.66 -23.70 2.52
C LEU A 71 -34.54 -23.61 3.77
N LEU A 72 -35.33 -24.64 4.09
CA LEU A 72 -36.01 -24.73 5.39
C LEU A 72 -35.06 -24.95 6.56
N VAL A 73 -33.85 -25.47 6.30
CA VAL A 73 -32.81 -25.72 7.32
C VAL A 73 -31.86 -24.52 7.43
N ASP A 74 -31.57 -23.89 6.30
CA ASP A 74 -30.67 -22.73 6.20
C ASP A 74 -31.22 -21.79 5.11
N GLU A 75 -32.06 -20.84 5.54
CA GLU A 75 -32.75 -19.88 4.66
C GLU A 75 -31.79 -18.94 3.94
N ASP A 76 -30.61 -18.72 4.52
CA ASP A 76 -29.59 -17.80 4.00
C ASP A 76 -28.61 -18.46 3.03
N ASN A 77 -28.80 -19.74 2.72
CA ASN A 77 -27.85 -20.51 1.94
C ASN A 77 -27.86 -20.14 0.45
N ILE A 78 -26.95 -19.25 0.07
CA ILE A 78 -26.78 -18.74 -1.31
C ILE A 78 -26.75 -19.85 -2.37
N GLU A 79 -26.06 -20.95 -2.11
CA GLU A 79 -25.92 -22.02 -3.12
C GLU A 79 -27.20 -22.84 -3.29
N LEU A 80 -28.00 -23.01 -2.22
CA LEU A 80 -29.33 -23.62 -2.32
C LEU A 80 -30.31 -22.70 -3.07
N MET A 81 -30.25 -21.40 -2.82
CA MET A 81 -31.08 -20.40 -3.52
C MET A 81 -30.79 -20.39 -5.02
N LYS A 82 -29.51 -20.38 -5.41
CA LYS A 82 -29.11 -20.49 -6.82
C LYS A 82 -29.55 -21.81 -7.46
N GLY A 83 -29.50 -22.91 -6.71
CA GLY A 83 -30.01 -24.21 -7.15
C GLY A 83 -31.50 -24.21 -7.42
N LEU A 84 -32.28 -23.63 -6.52
CA LEU A 84 -33.72 -23.51 -6.69
C LEU A 84 -34.06 -22.55 -7.85
N ALA A 85 -33.34 -21.44 -7.98
CA ALA A 85 -33.50 -20.51 -9.10
C ALA A 85 -33.22 -21.18 -10.45
N PHE A 86 -32.18 -22.02 -10.54
CA PHE A 86 -31.90 -22.79 -11.75
C PHE A 86 -33.04 -23.75 -12.10
N VAL A 87 -33.60 -24.45 -11.10
CA VAL A 87 -34.74 -25.33 -11.32
C VAL A 87 -35.95 -24.54 -11.81
N TYR A 88 -36.25 -23.39 -11.20
CA TYR A 88 -37.34 -22.52 -11.65
C TYR A 88 -37.15 -21.98 -13.07
N LEU A 89 -35.93 -21.67 -13.49
CA LEU A 89 -35.67 -21.33 -14.89
C LEU A 89 -36.02 -22.47 -15.83
N LYS A 90 -35.58 -23.70 -15.52
CA LYS A 90 -35.87 -24.88 -16.36
C LYS A 90 -37.36 -25.23 -16.39
N ASP A 91 -38.10 -24.78 -15.39
CA ASP A 91 -39.55 -24.86 -15.28
C ASP A 91 -40.28 -23.69 -15.95
N GLU A 92 -39.56 -22.79 -16.63
CA GLU A 92 -40.09 -21.56 -17.25
C GLU A 92 -40.73 -20.58 -16.26
N ARG A 93 -40.49 -20.77 -14.95
CA ARG A 93 -40.90 -19.85 -13.88
C ARG A 93 -39.85 -18.76 -13.68
N ILE A 94 -39.77 -17.86 -14.66
CA ILE A 94 -38.69 -16.86 -14.77
C ILE A 94 -38.73 -15.87 -13.61
N GLU A 95 -39.92 -15.40 -13.21
CA GLU A 95 -40.10 -14.40 -12.16
C GLU A 95 -39.59 -14.91 -10.81
N ASP A 96 -39.89 -16.17 -10.48
CA ASP A 96 -39.42 -16.80 -9.24
C ASP A 96 -37.90 -16.95 -9.20
N ALA A 97 -37.29 -17.28 -10.35
CA ALA A 97 -35.84 -17.37 -10.46
C ALA A 97 -35.16 -15.99 -10.28
N ILE A 98 -35.71 -14.94 -10.90
CA ILE A 98 -35.23 -13.57 -10.73
C ILE A 98 -35.37 -13.11 -9.28
N GLY A 99 -36.49 -13.44 -8.62
CA GLY A 99 -36.70 -13.14 -7.19
C GLY A 99 -35.60 -13.73 -6.32
N LEU A 100 -35.34 -15.04 -6.44
CA LEU A 100 -34.27 -15.72 -5.69
C LEU A 100 -32.89 -15.15 -5.99
N TRP A 101 -32.59 -14.82 -7.24
CA TRP A 101 -31.35 -14.15 -7.61
C TRP A 101 -31.22 -12.76 -7.02
N GLY A 102 -32.32 -12.01 -6.91
CA GLY A 102 -32.38 -10.74 -6.20
C GLY A 102 -31.96 -10.90 -4.74
N GLU A 103 -32.50 -11.89 -4.04
CA GLU A 103 -32.10 -12.18 -2.66
C GLU A 103 -30.62 -12.62 -2.54
N VAL A 104 -30.12 -13.43 -3.49
CA VAL A 104 -28.69 -13.77 -3.54
C VAL A 104 -27.82 -12.53 -3.68
N LEU A 105 -28.22 -11.55 -4.50
CA LEU A 105 -27.48 -10.30 -4.67
C LEU A 105 -27.60 -9.35 -3.48
N GLN A 106 -28.69 -9.42 -2.70
CA GLN A 106 -28.78 -8.71 -1.42
C GLN A 106 -27.74 -9.24 -0.42
N LYS A 107 -27.60 -10.57 -0.32
CA LYS A 107 -26.64 -11.23 0.58
C LYS A 107 -25.20 -11.14 0.06
N ASN A 108 -24.98 -11.28 -1.25
CA ASN A 108 -23.69 -11.20 -1.91
C ASN A 108 -23.76 -10.28 -3.14
N LYS A 109 -23.59 -8.97 -2.92
CA LYS A 109 -23.62 -7.93 -3.96
C LYS A 109 -22.60 -8.13 -5.09
N ARG A 110 -21.57 -8.96 -4.89
CA ARG A 110 -20.48 -9.21 -5.85
C ARG A 110 -20.57 -10.60 -6.49
N ASP A 111 -21.68 -11.31 -6.36
CA ASP A 111 -21.85 -12.62 -6.99
C ASP A 111 -21.82 -12.49 -8.53
N ARG A 112 -20.71 -12.93 -9.13
CA ARG A 112 -20.49 -12.81 -10.57
C ARG A 112 -21.36 -13.76 -11.39
N MET A 113 -21.68 -14.95 -10.86
CA MET A 113 -22.48 -15.95 -11.56
C MET A 113 -23.90 -15.42 -11.76
N VAL A 114 -24.54 -14.93 -10.69
CA VAL A 114 -25.90 -14.39 -10.77
C VAL A 114 -25.97 -13.13 -11.62
N LYS A 115 -25.00 -12.22 -11.52
CA LYS A 115 -24.94 -11.02 -12.39
C LYS A 115 -24.85 -11.38 -13.86
N ASN A 116 -24.00 -12.35 -14.21
CA ASN A 116 -23.86 -12.80 -15.59
C ASN A 116 -25.15 -13.47 -16.09
N ALA A 117 -25.84 -14.23 -15.22
CA ALA A 117 -27.10 -14.88 -15.54
C ALA A 117 -28.22 -13.88 -15.84
N LEU A 118 -28.41 -12.91 -14.95
CA LEU A 118 -29.39 -11.83 -15.12
C LEU A 118 -29.10 -10.97 -16.35
N ARG A 119 -27.82 -10.73 -16.63
CA ARG A 119 -27.40 -10.04 -17.85
C ARG A 119 -27.75 -10.86 -19.10
N GLY A 120 -27.38 -12.14 -19.12
CA GLY A 120 -27.69 -13.04 -20.24
C GLY A 120 -29.18 -13.14 -20.53
N LEU A 121 -30.01 -13.23 -19.48
CA LEU A 121 -31.47 -13.24 -19.60
C LEU A 121 -32.04 -11.90 -20.09
N ARG A 122 -31.41 -10.76 -19.75
CA ARG A 122 -31.84 -9.43 -20.21
C ARG A 122 -31.45 -9.14 -21.64
N GLU A 123 -30.27 -9.61 -22.04
CA GLU A 123 -29.69 -9.39 -23.36
C GLU A 123 -30.18 -10.41 -24.40
N SER A 124 -30.84 -11.49 -23.98
CA SER A 124 -31.42 -12.47 -24.90
C SER A 124 -32.65 -11.89 -25.60
N GLU A 125 -32.63 -11.87 -26.92
CA GLU A 125 -33.82 -11.57 -27.74
C GLU A 125 -34.94 -12.58 -27.50
N GLU A 126 -34.58 -13.85 -27.23
CA GLU A 126 -35.50 -14.93 -26.87
C GLU A 126 -35.12 -15.59 -25.54
N PRO A 127 -35.79 -15.25 -24.42
CA PRO A 127 -35.46 -15.78 -23.09
C PRO A 127 -35.52 -17.31 -22.98
N LEU A 128 -36.43 -17.96 -23.73
CA LEU A 128 -36.58 -19.41 -23.72
C LEU A 128 -35.33 -20.13 -24.29
N ILE A 129 -34.69 -19.58 -25.32
CA ILE A 129 -33.45 -20.13 -25.88
C ILE A 129 -32.31 -20.03 -24.85
N PHE A 130 -32.21 -18.91 -24.13
CA PHE A 130 -31.24 -18.77 -23.04
C PHE A 130 -31.48 -19.82 -21.95
N ILE A 131 -32.75 -19.97 -21.53
CA ILE A 131 -33.17 -20.92 -20.51
C ILE A 131 -32.86 -22.36 -20.92
N GLU A 132 -33.08 -22.74 -22.18
CA GLU A 132 -32.80 -24.08 -22.68
C GLU A 132 -31.30 -24.40 -22.60
N ASN A 133 -30.46 -23.45 -23.02
CA ASN A 133 -29.02 -23.64 -23.16
C ASN A 133 -28.21 -23.45 -21.87
N VAL A 134 -28.72 -22.70 -20.89
CA VAL A 134 -27.95 -22.41 -19.67
C VAL A 134 -27.69 -23.67 -18.86
N LYS A 135 -26.42 -23.86 -18.48
CA LYS A 135 -25.95 -25.02 -17.71
C LYS A 135 -25.89 -24.72 -16.21
N PRO A 136 -26.14 -25.71 -15.33
CA PRO A 136 -26.05 -25.52 -13.87
C PRO A 136 -24.72 -24.91 -13.39
N GLN A 137 -23.60 -25.29 -14.02
CA GLN A 137 -22.25 -24.87 -13.62
C GLN A 137 -21.96 -23.38 -13.90
N GLU A 138 -22.75 -22.75 -14.77
CA GLU A 138 -22.63 -21.33 -15.07
C GLU A 138 -23.30 -20.47 -13.99
N LEU A 139 -24.25 -21.06 -13.26
CA LEU A 139 -25.08 -20.38 -12.26
C LEU A 139 -24.69 -20.72 -10.82
N MET A 140 -23.98 -21.82 -10.59
CA MET A 140 -23.68 -22.34 -9.25
C MET A 140 -22.27 -22.91 -9.11
N ASN A 141 -21.73 -22.84 -7.89
CA ASN A 141 -20.49 -23.54 -7.57
C ASN A 141 -20.75 -25.00 -7.21
N MET A 142 -20.69 -25.84 -8.23
CA MET A 142 -20.92 -27.28 -8.11
C MET A 142 -19.65 -28.07 -7.75
N LYS A 143 -18.52 -27.40 -7.46
CA LYS A 143 -17.27 -28.09 -7.09
C LYS A 143 -17.39 -28.67 -5.67
N PRO A 144 -16.96 -29.93 -5.44
CA PRO A 144 -16.92 -30.49 -4.11
C PRO A 144 -15.89 -29.71 -3.26
N PRO A 145 -16.12 -29.52 -1.94
CA PRO A 145 -15.13 -28.88 -1.08
C PRO A 145 -13.79 -29.62 -1.15
N LEU A 146 -12.67 -28.88 -1.14
CA LEU A 146 -11.35 -29.50 -1.04
C LEU A 146 -11.28 -30.31 0.26
N SER A 147 -10.94 -31.60 0.12
CA SER A 147 -10.72 -32.49 1.25
C SER A 147 -9.22 -32.73 1.40
N THR A 148 -8.45 -31.67 1.66
CA THR A 148 -7.08 -31.85 2.12
C THR A 148 -7.12 -32.34 3.57
N LYS A 149 -6.31 -33.35 3.91
CA LYS A 149 -6.14 -33.76 5.33
C LYS A 149 -5.48 -32.65 6.16
N ILE A 150 -4.76 -31.75 5.48
CA ILE A 150 -3.99 -30.66 6.04
C ILE A 150 -4.88 -29.43 6.11
N LYS A 151 -4.97 -28.82 7.30
CA LYS A 151 -5.75 -27.59 7.53
C LYS A 151 -5.19 -26.45 6.67
N PRO A 152 -6.04 -25.56 6.13
CA PRO A 152 -5.60 -24.48 5.23
C PRO A 152 -4.54 -23.55 5.85
N PHE A 153 -4.56 -23.37 7.17
CA PHE A 153 -3.53 -22.61 7.89
C PHE A 153 -2.13 -23.25 7.83
N ILE A 154 -2.04 -24.58 7.80
CA ILE A 154 -0.76 -25.28 7.71
C ILE A 154 -0.19 -25.13 6.29
N THR A 155 -1.02 -25.23 5.26
CA THR A 155 -0.57 -24.97 3.88
C THR A 155 -0.12 -23.52 3.69
N ALA A 156 -0.84 -22.56 4.27
CA ALA A 156 -0.41 -21.16 4.27
C ALA A 156 0.95 -21.00 4.99
N GLY A 157 1.11 -21.64 6.15
CA GLY A 157 2.37 -21.65 6.91
C GLY A 157 3.56 -22.19 6.12
N ILE A 158 3.36 -23.28 5.38
CA ILE A 158 4.41 -23.87 4.51
C ILE A 158 4.79 -22.89 3.39
N ILE A 159 3.81 -22.25 2.75
CA ILE A 159 4.06 -21.25 1.70
C ILE A 159 4.84 -20.06 2.26
N THR A 160 4.43 -19.53 3.41
CA THR A 160 5.13 -18.41 4.05
C THR A 160 6.56 -18.77 4.43
N LEU A 161 6.78 -19.99 4.93
CA LEU A 161 8.11 -20.47 5.29
C LEU A 161 8.99 -20.64 4.04
N ALA A 162 8.44 -21.15 2.94
CA ALA A 162 9.16 -21.29 1.68
C ALA A 162 9.57 -19.92 1.11
N VAL A 163 8.66 -18.94 1.11
CA VAL A 163 8.96 -17.55 0.69
C VAL A 163 10.06 -16.94 1.56
N PHE A 164 9.99 -17.15 2.88
CA PHE A 164 11.01 -16.69 3.81
C PHE A 164 12.38 -17.30 3.51
N ILE A 165 12.46 -18.62 3.33
CA ILE A 165 13.71 -19.33 3.00
C ILE A 165 14.30 -18.83 1.67
N ILE A 166 13.46 -18.62 0.65
CA ILE A 166 13.90 -18.07 -0.64
C ILE A 166 14.46 -16.65 -0.46
N GLY A 167 13.78 -15.80 0.32
CA GLY A 167 14.27 -14.45 0.61
C GLY A 167 15.64 -14.45 1.30
N VAL A 168 15.84 -15.35 2.27
CA VAL A 168 17.12 -15.54 2.97
C VAL A 168 18.21 -16.02 1.99
N LEU A 169 17.92 -17.01 1.15
CA LEU A 169 18.85 -17.51 0.14
C LEU A 169 19.26 -16.42 -0.85
N ILE A 170 18.32 -15.59 -1.30
CA ILE A 170 18.63 -14.46 -2.18
C ILE A 170 19.58 -13.50 -1.46
N TYR A 171 19.26 -13.09 -0.22
CA TYR A 171 20.07 -12.13 0.55
C TYR A 171 21.55 -12.52 0.70
N PHE A 172 21.84 -13.82 0.92
CA PHE A 172 23.21 -14.30 1.10
C PHE A 172 23.96 -14.62 -0.20
N THR A 173 23.32 -14.51 -1.37
CA THR A 173 23.96 -14.79 -2.66
C THR A 173 24.30 -13.50 -3.41
N PRO A 174 25.28 -13.52 -4.35
CA PRO A 174 25.59 -12.35 -5.19
C PRO A 174 24.40 -11.90 -6.07
N VAL A 175 23.37 -12.74 -6.18
CA VAL A 175 22.08 -12.41 -6.81
C VAL A 175 21.43 -11.20 -6.13
N TYR A 176 21.52 -11.07 -4.80
CA TYR A 176 20.98 -9.90 -4.10
C TYR A 176 21.59 -8.59 -4.58
N ASN A 177 22.92 -8.52 -4.68
CA ASN A 177 23.60 -7.32 -5.16
C ASN A 177 23.29 -7.04 -6.64
N LYS A 178 23.13 -8.08 -7.47
CA LYS A 178 22.70 -7.93 -8.87
C LYS A 178 21.29 -7.34 -8.96
N ILE A 179 20.35 -7.86 -8.17
CA ILE A 179 18.97 -7.36 -8.08
C ILE A 179 18.97 -5.91 -7.59
N LEU A 180 19.68 -5.61 -6.49
CA LEU A 180 19.79 -4.25 -5.98
C LEU A 180 20.31 -3.27 -7.03
N ARG A 181 21.40 -3.62 -7.73
CA ARG A 181 21.96 -2.76 -8.77
C ARG A 181 20.99 -2.51 -9.93
N THR A 182 20.20 -3.52 -10.30
CA THR A 182 19.25 -3.40 -11.42
C THR A 182 18.00 -2.60 -11.06
N PHE A 183 17.45 -2.79 -9.87
CA PHE A 183 16.16 -2.19 -9.49
C PHE A 183 16.30 -0.93 -8.62
N TYR A 184 17.43 -0.76 -7.93
CA TYR A 184 17.69 0.34 -6.99
C TYR A 184 19.15 0.83 -7.12
N PRO A 185 19.53 1.38 -8.29
CA PRO A 185 20.90 1.77 -8.59
C PRO A 185 21.47 2.78 -7.58
N ASP A 186 20.74 3.85 -7.26
CA ASP A 186 21.21 4.90 -6.35
C ASP A 186 21.47 4.37 -4.94
N TYR A 187 20.60 3.49 -4.45
CA TYR A 187 20.79 2.81 -3.16
C TYR A 187 22.05 1.93 -3.17
N PHE A 188 22.27 1.20 -4.27
CA PHE A 188 23.44 0.34 -4.41
C PHE A 188 24.74 1.15 -4.43
N GLU A 189 24.78 2.25 -5.18
CA GLU A 189 25.92 3.16 -5.21
C GLU A 189 26.17 3.78 -3.83
N LEU A 190 25.16 4.39 -3.22
CA LEU A 190 25.23 4.97 -1.87
C LEU A 190 25.79 3.94 -0.86
N LYS A 191 25.29 2.71 -0.87
CA LYS A 191 25.75 1.62 0.01
C LYS A 191 27.25 1.40 -0.12
N ASN A 192 27.79 1.42 -1.33
CA ASN A 192 29.19 1.10 -1.63
C ASN A 192 30.17 2.26 -1.43
N ILE A 193 29.72 3.51 -1.22
CA ILE A 193 30.61 4.61 -0.88
C ILE A 193 31.21 4.38 0.51
N THR A 194 32.54 4.37 0.59
CA THR A 194 33.32 4.21 1.82
C THR A 194 34.34 5.32 2.00
N LEU A 195 34.74 5.56 3.24
CA LEU A 195 35.86 6.44 3.56
C LEU A 195 37.21 5.79 3.16
N PRO A 196 38.25 6.60 2.87
CA PRO A 196 39.60 6.09 2.64
C PRO A 196 40.13 5.38 3.90
N ARG A 197 40.87 4.27 3.71
CA ARG A 197 41.36 3.41 4.81
C ARG A 197 42.83 3.62 5.17
N GLU A 198 43.63 4.19 4.26
CA GLU A 198 45.09 4.24 4.38
C GLU A 198 45.61 5.63 4.79
N GLU A 199 44.72 6.59 5.00
CA GLU A 199 45.06 7.99 5.30
C GLU A 199 44.39 8.43 6.60
N ALA A 200 44.98 9.43 7.26
CA ALA A 200 44.38 10.07 8.41
C ALA A 200 43.04 10.74 8.00
N ILE A 201 41.97 10.44 8.75
CA ILE A 201 40.64 10.98 8.46
C ILE A 201 40.58 12.48 8.77
N THR A 202 41.36 12.92 9.76
CA THR A 202 41.55 14.33 10.13
C THR A 202 42.95 14.83 9.80
N SER A 203 43.07 16.13 9.58
CA SER A 203 44.35 16.81 9.33
C SER A 203 44.54 17.94 10.35
N PRO A 204 45.45 17.79 11.33
CA PRO A 204 45.77 18.88 12.25
C PRO A 204 46.36 20.07 11.48
N GLY A 205 45.82 21.27 11.67
CA GLY A 205 46.44 22.50 11.15
C GLY A 205 45.86 23.09 9.86
N LEU A 206 44.67 22.69 9.40
CA LEU A 206 43.92 23.55 8.47
C LEU A 206 43.46 24.81 9.23
N GLY A 207 44.19 25.92 9.06
CA GLY A 207 43.96 27.19 9.77
C GLY A 207 42.56 27.80 9.60
N ASP A 208 41.79 27.33 8.62
CA ASP A 208 40.46 27.84 8.27
C ASP A 208 39.29 26.92 8.72
N ALA A 209 39.56 25.85 9.48
CA ALA A 209 38.51 24.94 9.95
C ALA A 209 37.62 25.60 11.03
N LEU A 210 36.32 25.69 10.78
CA LEU A 210 35.33 26.19 11.75
C LEU A 210 34.97 25.15 12.83
N PHE A 211 35.17 23.86 12.52
CA PHE A 211 34.86 22.75 13.42
C PHE A 211 36.05 21.80 13.59
N THR A 212 36.20 21.27 14.79
CA THR A 212 37.21 20.23 15.10
C THR A 212 36.49 18.97 15.53
N PHE A 213 36.71 17.89 14.79
CA PHE A 213 36.17 16.56 15.08
C PHE A 213 37.29 15.54 15.21
N SER A 214 37.00 14.46 15.93
CA SER A 214 37.81 13.24 15.93
C SER A 214 37.49 12.34 14.74
N ASP A 215 38.41 11.44 14.41
CA ASP A 215 38.22 10.44 13.35
C ASP A 215 36.95 9.61 13.57
N GLN A 216 36.69 9.18 14.81
CA GLN A 216 35.49 8.41 15.18
C GLN A 216 34.18 9.19 14.95
N GLU A 217 34.19 10.51 15.21
CA GLU A 217 33.02 11.35 14.97
C GLU A 217 32.73 11.48 13.49
N ILE A 218 33.76 11.67 12.66
CA ILE A 218 33.61 11.77 11.21
C ILE A 218 33.08 10.46 10.62
N GLU A 219 33.59 9.31 11.06
CA GLU A 219 33.05 7.99 10.66
C GLU A 219 31.58 7.84 11.05
N LYS A 220 31.23 8.22 12.28
CA LYS A 220 29.85 8.19 12.77
C LYS A 220 28.95 9.12 11.96
N TYR A 221 29.43 10.30 11.59
CA TYR A 221 28.70 11.24 10.73
C TYR A 221 28.51 10.68 9.34
N PHE A 222 29.53 10.04 8.74
CA PHE A 222 29.41 9.42 7.44
C PHE A 222 28.32 8.35 7.40
N VAL A 223 28.30 7.45 8.39
CA VAL A 223 27.25 6.42 8.53
C VAL A 223 25.88 7.05 8.76
N ARG A 224 25.81 8.07 9.62
CA ARG A 224 24.55 8.77 9.92
C ARG A 224 23.98 9.47 8.69
N ILE A 225 24.79 10.18 7.92
CA ILE A 225 24.35 10.89 6.72
C ILE A 225 23.82 9.91 5.69
N LYS A 226 24.51 8.79 5.42
CA LYS A 226 24.00 7.75 4.49
C LYS A 226 22.62 7.23 4.92
N LYS A 227 22.41 7.08 6.23
CA LYS A 227 21.12 6.67 6.81
C LYS A 227 20.05 7.77 6.70
N ASP A 228 20.44 9.03 6.86
CA ASP A 228 19.54 10.19 6.74
C ASP A 228 19.10 10.36 5.27
N ILE A 229 20.01 10.22 4.30
CA ILE A 229 19.70 10.17 2.85
C ILE A 229 18.70 9.05 2.56
N TYR A 230 18.97 7.83 3.01
CA TYR A 230 18.06 6.69 2.81
C TYR A 230 16.66 6.90 3.41
N ARG A 231 16.56 7.70 4.47
CA ARG A 231 15.29 8.01 5.15
C ARG A 231 14.60 9.26 4.60
N GLY A 232 15.15 9.92 3.58
CA GLY A 232 14.64 11.19 3.07
C GLY A 232 14.78 12.36 4.05
N ARG A 233 15.71 12.27 5.02
CA ARG A 233 15.97 13.33 6.01
C ARG A 233 16.96 14.35 5.47
N TYR A 234 16.49 15.17 4.54
CA TYR A 234 17.32 16.09 3.77
C TYR A 234 18.04 17.14 4.63
N ASN A 235 17.33 17.88 5.49
CA ASN A 235 17.95 18.97 6.24
C ASN A 235 18.95 18.45 7.26
N SER A 236 18.64 17.35 7.96
CA SER A 236 19.61 16.69 8.86
C SER A 236 20.90 16.31 8.13
N ALA A 237 20.80 15.74 6.93
CA ALA A 237 21.94 15.35 6.13
C ALA A 237 22.77 16.56 5.70
N ILE A 238 22.16 17.60 5.11
CA ILE A 238 22.84 18.83 4.66
C ILE A 238 23.57 19.53 5.81
N ILE A 239 22.91 19.70 6.95
CA ILE A 239 23.49 20.37 8.13
C ILE A 239 24.76 19.64 8.59
N LEU A 240 24.69 18.31 8.69
CA LEU A 240 25.82 17.51 9.15
C LEU A 240 26.94 17.47 8.10
N MET A 241 26.58 17.41 6.82
CA MET A 241 27.51 17.49 5.70
C MET A 241 28.29 18.80 5.74
N ASN A 242 27.59 19.94 5.84
CA ASN A 242 28.21 21.26 5.90
C ASN A 242 29.17 21.38 7.09
N LYS A 243 28.82 20.83 8.25
CA LYS A 243 29.73 20.80 9.41
C LYS A 243 31.03 20.06 9.10
N VAL A 244 30.97 18.91 8.44
CA VAL A 244 32.16 18.14 8.04
C VAL A 244 32.96 18.88 6.95
N MET A 245 32.30 19.51 5.98
CA MET A 245 32.97 20.31 4.95
C MET A 245 33.74 21.48 5.56
N GLN A 246 33.23 22.06 6.64
CA GLN A 246 33.83 23.16 7.39
C GLN A 246 34.73 22.71 8.56
N SER A 247 35.03 21.41 8.67
CA SER A 247 35.86 20.88 9.75
C SER A 247 37.32 20.62 9.34
N ASN A 248 38.11 20.17 10.31
CA ASN A 248 39.46 19.59 10.17
C ASN A 248 39.52 18.24 9.41
N ALA A 249 38.47 17.85 8.68
CA ALA A 249 38.47 16.63 7.87
C ALA A 249 39.49 16.71 6.74
N HIS A 250 40.18 15.60 6.44
CA HIS A 250 41.13 15.51 5.33
C HIS A 250 40.43 15.80 3.99
N PRO A 251 41.08 16.47 3.00
CA PRO A 251 40.46 16.79 1.71
C PRO A 251 39.84 15.58 1.01
N LEU A 252 40.51 14.42 1.01
CA LEU A 252 39.97 13.20 0.41
C LEU A 252 38.74 12.65 1.14
N VAL A 253 38.63 12.90 2.45
CA VAL A 253 37.40 12.60 3.19
C VAL A 253 36.28 13.56 2.75
N LYS A 254 36.58 14.86 2.64
CA LYS A 254 35.61 15.86 2.14
C LYS A 254 35.12 15.53 0.73
N GLU A 255 35.96 14.99 -0.14
CA GLU A 255 35.54 14.49 -1.46
C GLU A 255 34.50 13.36 -1.34
N ARG A 256 34.70 12.40 -0.44
CA ARG A 256 33.72 11.31 -0.20
C ARG A 256 32.39 11.81 0.35
N PHE A 257 32.42 12.80 1.24
CA PHE A 257 31.21 13.49 1.70
C PHE A 257 30.58 14.30 0.56
N GLY A 258 31.38 14.91 -0.32
CA GLY A 258 30.94 15.61 -1.53
C GLY A 258 30.06 14.76 -2.45
N ILE A 259 30.46 13.52 -2.71
CA ILE A 259 29.71 12.57 -3.55
C ILE A 259 28.31 12.29 -2.97
N LEU A 260 28.13 12.36 -1.65
CA LEU A 260 26.84 12.10 -1.02
C LEU A 260 25.78 13.18 -1.34
N TYR A 261 26.18 14.36 -1.82
CA TYR A 261 25.23 15.38 -2.29
C TYR A 261 24.42 14.91 -3.50
N ASP A 262 25.02 14.07 -4.37
CA ASP A 262 24.37 13.60 -5.60
C ASP A 262 23.16 12.69 -5.32
N PHE A 263 23.06 12.16 -4.10
CA PHE A 263 21.98 11.27 -3.66
C PHE A 263 20.87 12.00 -2.90
N LEU A 264 20.97 13.32 -2.73
CA LEU A 264 19.99 14.10 -1.99
C LEU A 264 18.90 14.64 -2.91
N GLU A 265 17.66 14.23 -2.64
CA GLU A 265 16.47 14.73 -3.32
C GLU A 265 15.83 15.89 -2.52
N PRO A 266 15.40 16.99 -3.17
CA PRO A 266 14.65 18.05 -2.51
C PRO A 266 13.45 17.48 -1.73
N PRO A 267 13.26 17.86 -0.45
CA PRO A 267 12.17 17.32 0.35
C PRO A 267 10.81 17.88 -0.10
N ASP A 268 9.72 17.18 0.24
CA ASP A 268 8.37 17.72 0.12
C ASP A 268 8.12 18.74 1.26
N PRO A 269 7.40 19.84 1.04
CA PRO A 269 7.05 20.80 2.09
C PRO A 269 6.44 20.17 3.36
N LEU A 270 5.67 19.08 3.20
CA LEU A 270 5.01 18.36 4.31
C LEU A 270 5.93 17.36 5.02
N SER A 271 7.12 17.08 4.46
CA SER A 271 8.04 16.04 4.96
C SER A 271 9.36 16.61 5.50
N LEU A 272 9.42 17.90 5.86
CA LEU A 272 10.62 18.49 6.42
C LEU A 272 10.98 17.86 7.76
N ASP A 273 12.17 17.26 7.83
CA ASP A 273 12.66 16.56 9.02
C ASP A 273 13.12 17.51 10.14
N ILE A 274 13.64 18.68 9.76
CA ILE A 274 14.01 19.79 10.66
C ILE A 274 13.61 21.09 9.97
N ASN A 275 12.93 22.00 10.67
CA ASN A 275 12.61 23.34 10.16
C ASN A 275 13.19 24.39 11.13
N PRO A 276 14.47 24.81 10.94
CA PRO A 276 15.12 25.74 11.86
C PRO A 276 14.50 27.13 11.76
N GLY A 277 14.46 27.85 12.88
CA GLY A 277 14.03 29.25 12.91
C GLY A 277 15.05 30.17 12.25
N LEU A 278 14.62 31.37 11.84
CA LEU A 278 15.52 32.35 11.21
C LEU A 278 16.69 32.74 12.13
N SER A 279 16.43 32.89 13.43
CA SER A 279 17.46 33.22 14.42
C SER A 279 18.54 32.14 14.50
N GLU A 280 18.16 30.87 14.35
CA GLU A 280 19.10 29.74 14.37
C GLU A 280 19.97 29.74 13.12
N VAL A 281 19.36 29.95 11.95
CA VAL A 281 20.08 30.06 10.67
C VAL A 281 21.08 31.21 10.69
N LEU A 282 20.71 32.36 11.27
CA LEU A 282 21.58 33.53 11.36
C LEU A 282 22.79 33.34 12.27
N LYS A 283 22.73 32.46 13.28
CA LYS A 283 23.86 32.15 14.16
C LYS A 283 24.97 31.38 13.42
N GLN A 284 24.62 30.50 12.48
CA GLN A 284 25.57 29.65 11.76
C GLN A 284 25.21 29.47 10.28
N PRO A 285 25.21 30.55 9.47
CA PRO A 285 24.67 30.53 8.11
C PRO A 285 25.39 29.53 7.18
N VAL A 286 26.69 29.30 7.40
CA VAL A 286 27.47 28.34 6.60
C VAL A 286 26.98 26.91 6.80
N VAL A 287 26.54 26.55 8.00
CA VAL A 287 26.04 25.20 8.34
C VAL A 287 24.67 24.94 7.72
N TYR A 288 23.82 25.96 7.65
CA TYR A 288 22.45 25.83 7.15
C TYR A 288 22.34 26.05 5.64
N LYS A 289 23.42 26.45 4.94
CA LYS A 289 23.38 26.67 3.48
C LYS A 289 22.85 25.44 2.74
N GLY A 290 21.84 25.65 1.89
CA GLY A 290 21.23 24.62 1.06
C GLY A 290 20.05 23.87 1.70
N ILE A 291 19.70 24.13 2.96
CA ILE A 291 18.51 23.53 3.57
C ILE A 291 17.22 24.08 2.95
N TYR A 292 16.12 23.37 3.16
CA TYR A 292 14.77 23.87 2.90
C TYR A 292 14.11 24.34 4.19
N VAL A 293 13.42 25.48 4.13
CA VAL A 293 12.68 26.05 5.26
C VAL A 293 11.23 26.27 4.88
N LEU A 294 10.35 26.18 5.87
CA LEU A 294 8.95 26.54 5.74
C LEU A 294 8.65 27.63 6.76
N TRP A 295 8.68 28.88 6.31
CA TRP A 295 8.56 30.05 7.18
C TRP A 295 7.31 30.86 6.88
N LYS A 296 6.68 31.34 7.95
CA LYS A 296 5.51 32.23 7.87
C LYS A 296 5.92 33.66 8.13
N GLY A 297 5.34 34.58 7.38
CA GLY A 297 5.64 35.99 7.54
C GLY A 297 4.80 36.91 6.69
N ARG A 298 5.03 38.21 6.89
CA ARG A 298 4.34 39.27 6.14
C ARG A 298 5.20 39.77 4.99
N ILE A 299 4.60 39.96 3.81
CA ILE A 299 5.29 40.48 2.63
C ILE A 299 5.55 41.99 2.80
N ALA A 300 6.79 42.40 2.56
CA ALA A 300 7.23 43.79 2.43
C ALA A 300 8.09 43.97 1.16
N ASN A 301 8.19 45.21 0.66
CA ASN A 301 9.05 45.58 -0.48
C ASN A 301 8.84 44.72 -1.75
N LEU A 302 7.61 44.26 -2.02
CA LEU A 302 7.29 43.42 -3.16
C LEU A 302 7.62 44.09 -4.49
N LYS A 303 8.41 43.40 -5.31
CA LYS A 303 8.73 43.72 -6.69
C LYS A 303 8.24 42.58 -7.58
N LYS A 304 7.59 42.93 -8.68
CA LYS A 304 7.08 41.98 -9.68
C LYS A 304 7.84 42.18 -10.98
N SER A 305 8.29 41.09 -11.59
CA SER A 305 8.88 41.06 -12.92
C SER A 305 8.11 40.08 -13.81
N LYS A 306 8.48 39.99 -15.09
CA LYS A 306 7.93 38.96 -15.99
C LYS A 306 8.42 37.55 -15.65
N GLU A 307 9.55 37.45 -14.96
CA GLU A 307 10.23 36.19 -14.66
C GLU A 307 9.88 35.66 -13.25
N GLY A 308 9.33 36.52 -12.38
CA GLY A 308 9.12 36.16 -10.99
C GLY A 308 8.68 37.31 -10.09
N VAL A 309 8.80 37.07 -8.79
CA VAL A 309 8.59 38.06 -7.74
C VAL A 309 9.78 38.05 -6.78
N SER A 310 10.11 39.22 -6.25
CA SER A 310 11.05 39.34 -5.13
C SER A 310 10.47 40.22 -4.04
N PHE A 311 10.68 39.84 -2.79
CA PHE A 311 10.14 40.57 -1.63
C PHE A 311 10.92 40.27 -0.36
N ASP A 312 10.73 41.10 0.65
CA ASP A 312 11.24 40.86 2.00
C ASP A 312 10.13 40.20 2.83
N LEU A 313 10.39 39.00 3.35
CA LEU A 313 9.53 38.27 4.27
C LEU A 313 9.89 38.64 5.71
N LEU A 314 8.94 39.24 6.42
CA LEU A 314 9.04 39.53 7.85
C LEU A 314 8.66 38.26 8.64
N VAL A 315 9.66 37.48 9.04
CA VAL A 315 9.47 36.13 9.60
C VAL A 315 9.00 36.19 11.06
N ASN A 316 8.02 35.35 11.39
CA ASN A 316 7.50 35.09 12.75
C ASN A 316 6.92 36.32 13.47
N TYR A 317 5.90 36.92 12.85
CA TYR A 317 5.05 37.97 13.45
C TYR A 317 4.05 37.34 14.44
N ILE A 318 4.52 36.92 15.62
CA ILE A 318 3.64 36.27 16.62
C ILE A 318 2.82 37.30 17.41
N ASN A 319 3.34 38.50 17.66
CA ASN A 319 2.65 39.69 18.20
C ASN A 319 3.45 40.92 17.74
N GLU A 320 2.83 42.06 17.49
CA GLU A 320 3.35 43.21 16.72
C GLU A 320 4.68 43.87 17.19
N ASP A 321 5.39 43.32 18.19
CA ASP A 321 6.56 43.92 18.84
C ASP A 321 7.89 43.14 18.68
N THR A 322 7.93 41.92 18.13
CA THR A 322 9.20 41.18 17.93
C THR A 322 9.31 40.55 16.55
N VAL A 323 9.99 41.26 15.65
CA VAL A 323 10.43 40.71 14.36
C VAL A 323 11.63 39.79 14.61
N GLU A 324 11.51 38.49 14.28
CA GLU A 324 12.64 37.55 14.38
C GLU A 324 13.75 37.91 13.38
N GLY A 325 13.36 38.42 12.21
CA GLY A 325 14.25 39.01 11.23
C GLY A 325 13.61 39.17 9.85
N ILE A 326 14.43 39.55 8.88
CA ILE A 326 14.01 39.78 7.50
C ILE A 326 14.72 38.77 6.59
N ALA A 327 13.93 38.03 5.82
CA ALA A 327 14.42 37.12 4.78
C ALA A 327 14.08 37.68 3.40
N HIS A 328 15.08 37.86 2.54
CA HIS A 328 14.86 38.21 1.15
C HIS A 328 14.45 36.98 0.37
N VAL A 329 13.31 37.03 -0.31
CA VAL A 329 12.71 35.92 -1.04
C VAL A 329 12.70 36.24 -2.53
N ASP A 330 13.30 35.37 -3.33
CA ASP A 330 13.22 35.35 -4.78
C ASP A 330 12.42 34.11 -5.24
N ALA A 331 11.39 34.31 -6.04
CA ALA A 331 10.55 33.23 -6.57
C ALA A 331 10.39 33.38 -8.08
N VAL A 332 10.59 32.30 -8.82
CA VAL A 332 10.41 32.25 -10.28
C VAL A 332 8.99 31.81 -10.59
N GLY A 333 8.29 32.52 -11.48
CA GLY A 333 6.93 32.20 -11.90
C GLY A 333 5.91 33.32 -11.69
N THR A 334 4.64 33.02 -11.94
CA THR A 334 3.55 34.01 -11.86
C THR A 334 2.84 33.91 -10.51
N TYR A 335 2.89 34.99 -9.73
CA TYR A 335 2.28 35.06 -8.40
C TYR A 335 1.37 36.28 -8.24
N TYR A 336 0.17 36.08 -7.70
CA TYR A 336 -0.80 37.13 -7.40
C TYR A 336 -0.67 37.60 -5.95
N LEU A 337 0.49 38.15 -5.58
CA LEU A 337 0.79 38.61 -4.22
C LEU A 337 0.61 40.12 -4.05
N GLN A 338 0.38 40.55 -2.81
CA GLN A 338 0.29 41.95 -2.42
C GLN A 338 1.20 42.26 -1.22
N ASN A 339 1.68 43.50 -1.10
CA ASN A 339 2.35 43.94 0.12
C ASN A 339 1.40 43.81 1.32
N LYS A 340 1.97 43.56 2.50
CA LYS A 340 1.26 43.34 3.77
C LYS A 340 0.46 42.04 3.86
N GLN A 341 0.46 41.20 2.82
CA GLN A 341 -0.17 39.88 2.84
C GLN A 341 0.62 38.91 3.75
N MET A 342 -0.09 38.04 4.46
CA MET A 342 0.50 36.95 5.25
C MET A 342 0.66 35.72 4.37
N VAL A 343 1.87 35.18 4.33
CA VAL A 343 2.21 34.02 3.51
C VAL A 343 3.04 33.00 4.27
N GLU A 344 2.95 31.76 3.84
CA GLU A 344 3.86 30.68 4.18
C GLU A 344 4.74 30.40 2.96
N VAL A 345 6.05 30.46 3.15
CA VAL A 345 7.06 30.35 2.10
C VAL A 345 7.86 29.08 2.33
N TYR A 346 7.78 28.17 1.36
CA TYR A 346 8.67 27.02 1.23
C TYR A 346 9.83 27.38 0.30
N ALA A 347 11.04 27.41 0.85
CA ALA A 347 12.20 27.92 0.12
C ALA A 347 13.50 27.18 0.46
N ASN A 348 14.43 27.20 -0.48
CA ASN A 348 15.82 26.82 -0.26
C ASN A 348 16.62 28.02 0.26
N PHE A 349 17.37 27.86 1.34
CA PHE A 349 18.25 28.91 1.87
C PHE A 349 19.61 28.89 1.15
N THR A 350 19.93 29.96 0.42
CA THR A 350 21.11 30.00 -0.46
C THR A 350 22.30 30.76 0.14
N GLY A 351 22.06 31.62 1.13
CA GLY A 351 23.13 32.39 1.79
C GLY A 351 22.64 33.67 2.46
N ARG A 352 23.57 34.59 2.72
CA ARG A 352 23.29 35.88 3.38
C ARG A 352 23.86 37.03 2.54
N VAL A 353 23.17 38.17 2.54
CA VAL A 353 23.69 39.42 1.98
C VAL A 353 24.71 40.03 2.95
N GLU A 354 25.95 40.26 2.48
CA GLU A 354 27.08 40.73 3.30
C GLU A 354 26.80 42.07 4.02
N SER A 355 26.01 42.95 3.42
CA SER A 355 25.82 44.34 3.87
C SER A 355 24.61 44.57 4.80
N GLY A 356 23.83 43.55 5.20
CA GLY A 356 22.56 43.86 5.88
C GLY A 356 21.91 42.77 6.74
N GLY A 357 22.56 41.65 7.03
CA GLY A 357 21.94 40.64 7.93
C GLY A 357 20.80 39.83 7.35
N ARG A 358 20.43 40.09 6.09
CA ARG A 358 19.31 39.41 5.42
C ARG A 358 19.75 38.08 4.86
N VAL A 359 18.97 37.05 5.15
CA VAL A 359 19.11 35.74 4.49
C VAL A 359 18.47 35.79 3.10
N ILE A 360 19.00 35.01 2.17
CA ILE A 360 18.49 34.87 0.81
C ILE A 360 17.79 33.52 0.70
N LEU A 361 16.54 33.56 0.29
CA LEU A 361 15.67 32.41 0.10
C LEU A 361 15.28 32.34 -1.38
N LYS A 362 15.50 31.18 -1.99
CA LYS A 362 14.92 30.86 -3.30
C LYS A 362 13.64 30.08 -3.05
N ALA A 363 12.49 30.74 -3.22
CA ALA A 363 11.19 30.13 -2.97
C ALA A 363 10.78 29.18 -4.10
N LEU A 364 10.25 28.02 -3.70
CA LEU A 364 9.66 27.04 -4.60
C LEU A 364 8.13 27.08 -4.53
N LEU A 365 7.58 27.34 -3.33
CA LEU A 365 6.14 27.44 -3.13
C LEU A 365 5.83 28.57 -2.15
N ILE A 366 4.84 29.39 -2.50
CA ILE A 366 4.33 30.46 -1.66
C ILE A 366 2.84 30.22 -1.51
N ARG A 367 2.40 30.00 -0.28
CA ARG A 367 1.01 29.78 0.07
C ARG A 367 0.47 31.03 0.76
N ASP A 368 -0.65 31.54 0.25
CA ASP A 368 -1.42 32.56 0.94
C ASP A 368 -2.05 31.96 2.20
N LEU A 369 -1.86 32.63 3.34
CA LEU A 369 -2.46 32.20 4.59
C LEU A 369 -3.85 32.81 4.83
N GLY A 370 -4.25 33.81 4.04
CA GLY A 370 -5.51 34.50 4.20
C GLY A 370 -5.63 35.26 5.53
N GLY A 371 -6.47 36.28 5.53
CA GLY A 371 -7.00 36.93 6.73
C GLY A 371 -8.51 36.77 6.74
#